data_AF-A0A2S8RXS1-F1
#
_entry.id   AF-A0A2S8RXS1-F1
#
_cell.length_a   1.000
_cell.length_b   1.000
_cell.length_c   1.000
_cell.angle_alpha   90.00
_cell.angle_beta   90.00
_cell.angle_gamma   90.00
#
_symmetry.space_group_name_H-M   'P 1'
#
loop_
_entity.id
_entity.type
_entity.pdbx_description
1 polymer ?
#
loop_
_entity_poly.entity_id
_entity_poly.type
_entity_poly.pdbx_seq_one_letter_code
_entity_poly.pdbx_strand_id
1 'polypeptide(L)'
;MQQPDVQPSPVDHPSPERERIVADLLGAKLDAYDVTRLMVACSDPVPLGCLVMMGVPMEDRFSFVGAQGAEAQQQVREESTAADLLTMARILVVISEREERGLRMNTPVGETFSLLEISALCVHAHEIVEPGINAFLRSADLDGARINERYTTALRDLPEIEKTALLVMGEAWDETDDLDEVDRMVCFSFQRSPVAEAIAERRATGAGGITMH
;
A
#
# COMPACT_ATOMS: atom_id res chain seq x y z
N MET A 1 30.26 35.11 -28.68
CA MET A 1 30.05 34.09 -27.63
C MET A 1 29.00 33.12 -28.15
N GLN A 2 29.36 31.86 -28.37
CA GLN A 2 28.43 30.82 -28.80
C GLN A 2 27.69 30.26 -27.57
N GLN A 3 26.36 30.21 -27.61
CA GLN A 3 25.55 29.48 -26.64
C GLN A 3 25.82 27.97 -26.82
N PRO A 4 26.02 27.20 -25.74
CA PRO A 4 26.11 25.75 -25.86
C PRO A 4 24.70 25.18 -26.14
N ASP A 5 24.61 24.37 -27.19
CA ASP A 5 23.45 23.51 -27.47
C ASP A 5 23.24 22.56 -26.29
N VAL A 6 22.22 22.83 -25.48
CA VAL A 6 21.71 21.86 -24.51
C VAL A 6 20.94 20.82 -25.31
N GLN A 7 21.59 19.70 -25.60
CA GLN A 7 20.87 18.50 -26.07
C GLN A 7 19.80 18.15 -25.02
N PRO A 8 18.54 17.93 -25.42
CA PRO A 8 17.55 17.40 -24.50
C PRO A 8 18.06 16.05 -23.99
N SER A 9 18.19 15.91 -22.68
CA SER A 9 18.45 14.61 -22.06
C SER A 9 17.44 13.60 -22.59
N PRO A 10 17.85 12.35 -22.87
CA PRO A 10 16.90 11.33 -23.29
C PRO A 10 15.86 11.22 -22.18
N VAL A 11 14.60 11.43 -22.54
CA VAL A 11 13.47 11.10 -21.68
C VAL A 11 13.60 9.59 -21.45
N ASP A 12 13.98 9.20 -20.23
CA ASP A 12 14.03 7.79 -19.83
C ASP A 12 12.65 7.19 -20.10
N HIS A 13 12.53 6.44 -21.20
CA HIS A 13 11.35 5.63 -21.43
C HIS A 13 11.27 4.64 -20.26
N PRO A 14 10.11 4.52 -19.60
CA PRO A 14 9.97 3.59 -18.48
C PRO A 14 10.37 2.19 -18.95
N SER A 15 11.25 1.53 -18.20
CA SER A 15 11.67 0.18 -18.56
C SER A 15 10.46 -0.77 -18.54
N PRO A 16 10.38 -1.77 -19.44
CA PRO A 16 9.29 -2.75 -19.44
C PRO A 16 9.14 -3.48 -18.09
N GLU A 17 10.24 -3.64 -17.35
CA GLU A 17 10.25 -4.19 -15.99
C GLU A 17 9.52 -3.28 -14.99
N ARG A 18 9.72 -1.96 -15.08
CA ARG A 18 9.00 -0.98 -14.25
C ARG A 18 7.50 -1.00 -14.53
N GLU A 19 7.11 -1.10 -15.80
CA GLU A 19 5.70 -1.21 -16.19
C GLU A 19 5.05 -2.49 -15.65
N ARG A 20 5.78 -3.61 -15.69
CA ARG A 20 5.31 -4.88 -15.13
C ARG A 20 5.14 -4.84 -13.61
N ILE A 21 6.11 -4.26 -12.88
CA ILE A 21 6.01 -4.08 -11.43
C ILE A 21 4.78 -3.25 -11.07
N VAL A 22 4.53 -2.14 -11.79
CA VAL A 22 3.34 -1.31 -11.58
C VAL A 22 2.07 -2.10 -11.86
N ALA A 23 2.02 -2.86 -12.96
CA ALA A 23 0.85 -3.68 -13.30
C ALA A 23 0.57 -4.78 -12.27
N ASP A 24 1.61 -5.47 -11.80
CA ASP A 24 1.50 -6.51 -10.76
C ASP A 24 1.05 -5.91 -9.42
N LEU A 25 1.54 -4.71 -9.06
CA LEU A 25 1.11 -3.98 -7.86
C LEU A 25 -0.37 -3.56 -7.94
N LEU A 26 -0.81 -3.02 -9.07
CA LEU A 26 -2.21 -2.65 -9.28
C LEU A 26 -3.14 -3.87 -9.27
N GLY A 27 -2.63 -5.03 -9.68
CA GLY A 27 -3.32 -6.32 -9.63
C GLY A 27 -3.25 -7.04 -8.28
N ALA A 28 -2.46 -6.53 -7.32
CA ALA A 28 -2.21 -7.20 -6.05
C ALA A 28 -3.50 -7.39 -5.24
N LYS A 29 -3.59 -8.53 -4.54
CA LYS A 29 -4.67 -8.86 -3.61
C LYS A 29 -4.10 -8.85 -2.21
N LEU A 30 -4.50 -7.86 -1.42
CA LEU A 30 -4.00 -7.61 -0.08
C LEU A 30 -5.01 -8.17 0.91
N ASP A 31 -4.57 -9.02 1.84
CA ASP A 31 -5.44 -9.53 2.90
C ASP A 31 -5.54 -8.53 4.06
N ALA A 32 -6.43 -8.80 5.02
CA ALA A 32 -6.68 -7.87 6.11
C ALA A 32 -5.40 -7.53 6.91
N TYR A 33 -4.46 -8.46 7.04
CA TYR A 33 -3.17 -8.19 7.69
C TYR A 33 -2.38 -7.15 6.89
N ASP A 34 -2.25 -7.34 5.58
CA ASP A 34 -1.52 -6.41 4.72
C ASP A 34 -2.15 -5.03 4.71
N VAL A 35 -3.49 -4.96 4.70
CA VAL A 35 -4.23 -3.70 4.78
C VAL A 35 -3.89 -2.97 6.08
N THR A 36 -3.87 -3.67 7.22
CA THR A 36 -3.44 -3.05 8.49
C THR A 36 -2.00 -2.56 8.41
N ARG A 37 -1.06 -3.38 7.89
CA ARG A 37 0.35 -2.98 7.73
C ARG A 37 0.50 -1.74 6.86
N LEU A 38 -0.23 -1.67 5.75
CA LEU A 38 -0.21 -0.53 4.84
C LEU A 38 -0.76 0.73 5.51
N MET A 39 -1.90 0.62 6.18
CA MET A 39 -2.50 1.75 6.90
C MET A 39 -1.53 2.36 7.89
N VAL A 40 -0.73 1.54 8.58
CA VAL A 40 0.23 2.08 9.54
C VAL A 40 1.55 2.49 8.92
N ALA A 41 2.05 1.80 7.90
CA ALA A 41 3.18 2.28 7.11
C ALA A 41 2.88 3.63 6.42
N CYS A 42 1.58 3.95 6.28
CA CYS A 42 1.07 5.19 5.74
C CYS A 42 0.40 6.10 6.79
N SER A 43 0.62 5.90 8.09
CA SER A 43 -0.03 6.69 9.15
C SER A 43 0.47 8.14 9.21
N ASP A 44 1.65 8.44 8.68
CA ASP A 44 2.11 9.81 8.49
C ASP A 44 1.18 10.58 7.52
N PRO A 45 0.93 11.89 7.74
CA PRO A 45 -0.05 12.64 6.96
C PRO A 45 0.21 12.67 5.45
N VAL A 46 1.47 12.65 5.04
CA VAL A 46 1.86 12.70 3.62
C VAL A 46 1.54 11.35 2.94
N PRO A 47 1.99 10.19 3.47
CA PRO A 47 1.58 8.87 2.97
C PRO A 47 0.07 8.60 2.93
N LEU A 48 -0.71 9.06 3.91
CA LEU A 48 -2.15 8.79 3.96
C LEU A 48 -2.93 9.41 2.80
N GLY A 49 -2.64 10.69 2.49
CA GLY A 49 -3.27 11.37 1.35
C GLY A 49 -2.96 10.72 0.01
N CYS A 50 -1.80 10.06 -0.09
CA CYS A 50 -1.35 9.35 -1.28
C CYS A 50 -2.02 7.96 -1.39
N LEU A 51 -2.16 7.24 -0.27
CA LEU A 51 -2.86 5.96 -0.22
C LEU A 51 -4.33 6.11 -0.62
N VAL A 52 -5.00 7.19 -0.20
CA VAL A 52 -6.39 7.53 -0.58
C VAL A 52 -6.58 7.71 -2.09
N MET A 53 -5.51 8.04 -2.82
CA MET A 53 -5.56 8.36 -4.25
C MET A 53 -4.90 7.28 -5.12
N MET A 54 -4.36 6.24 -4.49
CA MET A 54 -3.63 5.20 -5.20
C MET A 54 -4.57 4.38 -6.09
N GLY A 55 -4.16 4.14 -7.34
CA GLY A 55 -4.97 3.47 -8.35
C GLY A 55 -5.99 4.36 -9.07
N VAL A 56 -6.15 5.62 -8.66
CA VAL A 56 -7.02 6.58 -9.35
C VAL A 56 -6.30 7.21 -10.55
N PRO A 57 -6.90 7.25 -11.76
CA PRO A 57 -6.30 7.87 -12.94
C PRO A 57 -5.97 9.35 -12.74
N MET A 58 -4.84 9.81 -13.30
CA MET A 58 -4.34 11.18 -13.10
C MET A 58 -5.33 12.26 -13.59
N GLU A 59 -6.05 11.97 -14.67
CA GLU A 59 -7.05 12.86 -15.26
C GLU A 59 -8.22 13.10 -14.29
N ASP A 60 -8.59 12.07 -13.54
CA ASP A 60 -9.61 12.18 -12.50
C ASP A 60 -9.07 12.98 -11.31
N ARG A 61 -7.78 12.83 -10.97
CA ARG A 61 -7.11 13.62 -9.91
C ARG A 61 -7.17 15.12 -10.16
N PHE A 62 -6.97 15.56 -11.41
CA PHE A 62 -7.11 16.98 -11.77
C PHE A 62 -8.50 17.52 -11.48
N SER A 63 -9.52 16.70 -11.73
CA SER A 63 -10.91 17.07 -11.49
C SER A 63 -11.22 17.22 -10.00
N PHE A 64 -10.59 16.42 -9.12
CA PHE A 64 -10.82 16.49 -7.68
C PHE A 64 -10.21 17.74 -7.04
N VAL A 65 -8.99 18.09 -7.43
CA VAL A 65 -8.27 19.25 -6.87
C VAL A 65 -8.62 20.56 -7.60
N GLY A 66 -9.49 20.50 -8.60
CA GLY A 66 -9.95 21.66 -9.36
C GLY A 66 -8.85 22.32 -10.20
N ALA A 67 -7.84 21.58 -10.64
CA ALA A 67 -6.72 22.13 -11.41
C ALA A 67 -7.15 22.54 -12.82
N GLN A 68 -7.09 23.85 -13.09
CA GLN A 68 -7.44 24.45 -14.38
C GLN A 68 -6.20 25.01 -15.07
N GLY A 69 -5.98 24.61 -16.33
CA GLY A 69 -4.84 25.06 -17.13
C GLY A 69 -3.58 24.20 -16.96
N ALA A 70 -2.66 24.33 -17.92
CA ALA A 70 -1.50 23.45 -18.05
C ALA A 70 -0.55 23.52 -16.85
N GLU A 71 -0.35 24.71 -16.27
CA GLU A 71 0.56 24.91 -15.13
C GLU A 71 0.04 24.22 -13.86
N ALA A 72 -1.23 24.43 -13.52
CA ALA A 72 -1.85 23.78 -12.36
C ALA A 72 -1.93 22.25 -12.51
N GLN A 73 -2.24 21.75 -13.72
CA GLN A 73 -2.24 20.31 -13.99
C GLN A 73 -0.83 19.71 -13.90
N GLN A 74 0.20 20.45 -14.33
CA GLN A 74 1.58 20.00 -14.21
C GLN A 74 2.02 19.91 -12.75
N GLN A 75 1.67 20.89 -11.92
CA GLN A 75 1.94 20.85 -10.49
C GLN A 75 1.29 19.63 -9.82
N VAL A 76 0.01 19.40 -10.08
CA VAL A 76 -0.71 18.22 -9.53
C VAL A 76 -0.07 16.92 -9.99
N ARG A 77 0.39 16.85 -11.25
CA ARG A 77 1.07 15.66 -11.77
C ARG A 77 2.37 15.39 -11.04
N GLU A 78 3.18 16.41 -10.78
CA GLU A 78 4.46 16.27 -10.07
C GLU A 78 4.24 15.82 -8.62
N GLU A 79 3.34 16.50 -7.90
CA GLU A 79 3.00 16.18 -6.51
C GLU A 79 2.41 14.77 -6.39
N SER A 80 1.45 14.43 -7.25
CA SER A 80 0.80 13.11 -7.28
C SER A 80 1.76 11.99 -7.68
N THR A 81 2.73 12.26 -8.56
CA THR A 81 3.73 11.25 -8.96
C THR A 81 4.71 10.96 -7.83
N ALA A 82 5.20 11.99 -7.14
CA ALA A 82 6.09 11.81 -5.99
C ALA A 82 5.38 11.04 -4.86
N ALA A 83 4.12 11.40 -4.61
CA ALA A 83 3.19 10.70 -3.73
C ALA A 83 3.02 9.22 -4.08
N ASP A 84 2.65 8.92 -5.33
CA ASP A 84 2.45 7.54 -5.81
C ASP A 84 3.72 6.70 -5.65
N LEU A 85 4.90 7.27 -5.95
CA LEU A 85 6.18 6.58 -5.78
C LEU A 85 6.47 6.23 -4.32
N LEU A 86 6.17 7.15 -3.39
CA LEU A 86 6.32 6.90 -1.95
C LEU A 86 5.35 5.80 -1.48
N THR A 87 4.08 5.87 -1.88
CA THR A 87 3.08 4.84 -1.56
C THR A 87 3.45 3.49 -2.14
N MET A 88 3.91 3.44 -3.40
CA MET A 88 4.42 2.22 -4.02
C MET A 88 5.59 1.62 -3.24
N ALA A 89 6.53 2.46 -2.77
CA ALA A 89 7.64 1.97 -1.94
C ALA A 89 7.13 1.32 -0.64
N ARG A 90 6.12 1.92 0.02
CA ARG A 90 5.48 1.32 1.21
C ARG A 90 4.76 0.01 0.87
N ILE A 91 4.08 -0.07 -0.27
CA ILE A 91 3.43 -1.31 -0.72
C ILE A 91 4.46 -2.41 -0.97
N LEU A 92 5.59 -2.08 -1.58
CA LEU A 92 6.68 -3.04 -1.79
C LEU A 92 7.25 -3.56 -0.47
N VAL A 93 7.40 -2.71 0.56
CA VAL A 93 7.83 -3.17 1.90
C VAL A 93 6.84 -4.21 2.45
N VAL A 94 5.54 -3.92 2.42
CA VAL A 94 4.53 -4.86 2.92
C VAL A 94 4.54 -6.18 2.12
N ILE A 95 4.73 -6.12 0.80
CA ILE A 95 4.85 -7.33 -0.02
C ILE A 95 6.12 -8.11 0.34
N SER A 96 7.25 -7.46 0.57
CA SER A 96 8.48 -8.12 1.00
C SER A 96 8.31 -8.82 2.36
N GLU A 97 7.60 -8.19 3.32
CA GLU A 97 7.26 -8.83 4.59
C GLU A 97 6.38 -10.08 4.43
N ARG A 98 5.52 -10.11 3.40
CA ARG A 98 4.75 -11.33 3.06
C ARG A 98 5.67 -12.44 2.60
N GLU A 99 6.61 -12.13 1.69
CA GLU A 99 7.58 -13.12 1.22
C GLU A 99 8.44 -13.66 2.35
N GLU A 100 8.88 -12.78 3.26
CA GLU A 100 9.56 -13.18 4.48
C GLU A 100 8.69 -14.09 5.35
N ARG A 101 7.38 -13.94 5.39
CA ARG A 101 6.50 -14.89 6.11
C ARG A 101 6.22 -16.18 5.32
N GLY A 102 6.82 -16.34 4.14
CA GLY A 102 6.61 -17.47 3.24
C GLY A 102 5.31 -17.41 2.45
N LEU A 103 4.70 -16.23 2.34
CA LEU A 103 3.46 -16.01 1.59
C LEU A 103 3.78 -15.48 0.18
N ARG A 104 3.03 -15.94 -0.84
CA ARG A 104 3.13 -15.39 -2.20
C ARG A 104 2.33 -14.11 -2.31
N MET A 105 2.80 -13.20 -3.15
CA MET A 105 2.11 -11.95 -3.50
C MET A 105 0.65 -12.19 -3.96
N ASN A 106 0.40 -13.28 -4.68
CA ASN A 106 -0.95 -13.64 -5.18
C ASN A 106 -1.60 -14.81 -4.42
N THR A 107 -1.13 -15.11 -3.21
CA THR A 107 -1.76 -16.11 -2.34
C THR A 107 -2.11 -15.45 -1.00
N PRO A 108 -3.13 -14.57 -1.01
CA PRO A 108 -3.60 -13.92 0.20
C PRO A 108 -4.19 -14.93 1.18
N VAL A 109 -4.14 -14.57 2.45
CA VAL A 109 -4.67 -15.38 3.53
C VAL A 109 -6.06 -14.86 3.89
N GLY A 110 -7.09 -15.58 3.44
CA GLY A 110 -8.49 -15.20 3.69
C GLY A 110 -9.03 -14.18 2.67
N GLU A 111 -9.88 -13.27 3.15
CA GLU A 111 -10.52 -12.27 2.31
C GLU A 111 -9.54 -11.19 1.83
N THR A 112 -9.81 -10.60 0.66
CA THR A 112 -8.89 -9.70 -0.05
C THR A 112 -9.52 -8.37 -0.40
N PHE A 113 -8.65 -7.37 -0.52
CA PHE A 113 -8.98 -6.00 -0.85
C PHE A 113 -8.07 -5.53 -2.00
N SER A 114 -8.67 -4.84 -2.97
CA SER A 114 -7.94 -4.10 -4.00
C SER A 114 -7.42 -2.77 -3.46
N LEU A 115 -6.45 -2.16 -4.14
CA LEU A 115 -5.94 -0.83 -3.76
C LEU A 115 -7.05 0.23 -3.72
N LEU A 116 -8.02 0.19 -4.65
CA LEU A 116 -9.15 1.12 -4.63
C LEU A 116 -10.10 0.89 -3.44
N GLU A 117 -10.32 -0.36 -3.02
CA GLU A 117 -11.07 -0.65 -1.80
C GLU A 117 -10.32 -0.17 -0.55
N ILE A 118 -9.00 -0.29 -0.52
CA ILE A 118 -8.16 0.22 0.57
C ILE A 118 -8.22 1.75 0.61
N SER A 119 -8.16 2.43 -0.54
CA SER A 119 -8.36 3.88 -0.64
C SER A 119 -9.71 4.30 -0.04
N ALA A 120 -10.80 3.62 -0.41
CA ALA A 120 -12.13 3.89 0.12
C ALA A 120 -12.23 3.64 1.64
N LEU A 121 -11.56 2.58 2.12
CA LEU A 121 -11.47 2.26 3.54
C LEU A 121 -10.71 3.35 4.31
N CYS A 122 -9.58 3.85 3.80
CA CYS A 122 -8.83 4.94 4.40
C CYS A 122 -9.67 6.23 4.48
N VAL A 123 -10.38 6.58 3.40
CA VAL A 123 -11.29 7.75 3.39
C VAL A 123 -12.32 7.65 4.50
N HIS A 124 -12.93 6.46 4.66
CA HIS A 124 -13.92 6.22 5.70
C HIS A 124 -13.32 6.25 7.11
N ALA A 125 -12.22 5.52 7.35
CA ALA A 125 -11.61 5.36 8.67
C ALA A 125 -11.01 6.67 9.21
N HIS A 126 -10.54 7.55 8.32
CA HIS A 126 -9.95 8.84 8.69
C HIS A 126 -10.92 10.02 8.51
N GLU A 127 -12.21 9.75 8.29
CA GLU A 127 -13.27 10.77 8.18
C GLU A 127 -12.95 11.87 7.15
N ILE A 128 -12.36 11.51 6.01
CA ILE A 128 -11.94 12.48 4.98
C ILE A 128 -13.17 13.03 4.25
N VAL A 129 -13.48 14.31 4.47
CA VAL A 129 -14.68 14.98 3.94
C VAL A 129 -14.45 15.70 2.60
N GLU A 130 -13.44 15.30 1.83
CA GLU A 130 -13.10 15.95 0.56
C GLU A 130 -14.17 15.64 -0.52
N PRO A 131 -14.91 16.64 -1.05
CA PRO A 131 -16.02 16.38 -1.97
C PRO A 131 -15.61 15.67 -3.26
N GLY A 132 -14.43 15.97 -3.81
CA GLY A 132 -13.92 15.33 -5.02
C GLY A 132 -13.68 13.83 -4.85
N ILE A 133 -13.01 13.46 -3.75
CA ILE A 133 -12.74 12.06 -3.39
C ILE A 133 -14.06 11.30 -3.15
N ASN A 134 -14.98 11.89 -2.38
CA ASN A 134 -16.27 11.26 -2.10
C ASN A 134 -17.14 11.09 -3.37
N ALA A 135 -17.04 12.00 -4.34
CA ALA A 135 -17.72 11.86 -5.63
C ALA A 135 -17.13 10.72 -6.46
N PHE A 136 -15.80 10.59 -6.47
CA PHE A 136 -15.11 9.47 -7.13
C PHE A 136 -15.53 8.12 -6.55
N LEU A 137 -15.45 7.95 -5.23
CA LEU A 137 -15.81 6.69 -4.57
C LEU A 137 -17.25 6.27 -4.93
N ARG A 138 -18.19 7.21 -4.94
CA ARG A 138 -19.56 6.95 -5.40
C ARG A 138 -19.64 6.53 -6.86
N SER A 139 -18.89 7.19 -7.76
CA SER A 139 -18.87 6.83 -9.18
C SER A 139 -18.24 5.47 -9.46
N ALA A 140 -17.31 5.04 -8.59
CA ALA A 140 -16.63 3.75 -8.65
C ALA A 140 -17.38 2.63 -7.89
N ASP A 141 -18.57 2.88 -7.35
CA ASP A 141 -19.36 1.95 -6.52
C ASP A 141 -18.60 1.43 -5.29
N LEU A 142 -17.78 2.31 -4.68
CA LEU A 142 -16.99 2.02 -3.49
C LEU A 142 -17.67 2.61 -2.24
N ASP A 143 -18.24 1.73 -1.42
CA ASP A 143 -18.83 2.08 -0.12
C ASP A 143 -17.83 1.77 1.01
N GLY A 144 -17.19 2.81 1.53
CA GLY A 144 -16.19 2.69 2.60
C GLY A 144 -16.74 2.06 3.89
N ALA A 145 -18.01 2.28 4.23
CA ALA A 145 -18.61 1.68 5.43
C ALA A 145 -18.80 0.16 5.24
N ARG A 146 -19.34 -0.25 4.08
CA ARG A 146 -19.47 -1.67 3.73
C ARG A 146 -18.11 -2.38 3.65
N ILE A 147 -17.11 -1.69 3.08
CA ILE A 147 -15.74 -2.22 3.01
C ILE A 147 -15.14 -2.36 4.41
N ASN A 148 -15.39 -1.40 5.31
CA ASN A 148 -14.93 -1.47 6.70
C ASN A 148 -15.57 -2.63 7.48
N GLU A 149 -16.85 -2.91 7.28
CA GLU A 149 -17.50 -4.10 7.86
C GLU A 149 -16.88 -5.41 7.38
N ARG A 150 -16.60 -5.51 6.07
CA ARG A 150 -15.88 -6.65 5.48
C ARG A 150 -14.47 -6.77 6.06
N TYR A 151 -13.71 -5.68 6.10
CA TYR A 151 -12.37 -5.63 6.67
C TYR A 151 -12.34 -6.07 8.15
N THR A 152 -13.26 -5.56 8.96
CA THR A 152 -13.37 -5.92 10.38
C THR A 152 -13.70 -7.41 10.55
N THR A 153 -14.53 -7.97 9.67
CA THR A 153 -14.84 -9.41 9.67
C THR A 153 -13.62 -10.23 9.26
N ALA A 154 -12.96 -9.83 8.17
CA ALA A 154 -11.75 -10.48 7.67
C ALA A 154 -10.63 -10.52 8.73
N LEU A 155 -10.45 -9.44 9.51
CA LEU A 155 -9.49 -9.41 10.63
C LEU A 155 -9.79 -10.48 11.68
N ARG A 156 -11.06 -10.73 12.01
CA ARG A 156 -11.47 -11.77 12.98
C ARG A 156 -11.27 -13.18 12.45
N ASP A 157 -11.33 -13.34 11.14
CA ASP A 157 -11.23 -14.63 10.45
C ASP A 157 -9.80 -14.97 10.01
N LEU A 158 -8.83 -14.06 10.23
CA LEU A 158 -7.42 -14.33 9.98
C LEU A 158 -6.95 -15.59 10.72
N PRO A 159 -6.03 -16.39 10.14
CA PRO A 159 -5.42 -17.48 10.87
C PRO A 159 -4.61 -16.99 12.06
N GLU A 160 -4.38 -17.88 13.00
CA GLU A 160 -3.75 -17.55 14.29
C GLU A 160 -2.36 -16.92 14.16
N ILE A 161 -1.61 -17.26 13.12
CA ILE A 161 -0.28 -16.68 12.87
C ILE A 161 -0.40 -15.20 12.51
N GLU A 162 -1.27 -14.84 11.57
CA GLU A 162 -1.53 -13.47 11.16
C GLU A 162 -2.16 -12.64 12.29
N LYS A 163 -3.09 -13.22 13.06
CA LYS A 163 -3.64 -12.59 14.27
C LYS A 163 -2.55 -12.28 15.31
N THR A 164 -1.71 -13.27 15.62
CA THR A 164 -0.60 -13.09 16.56
C THR A 164 0.33 -11.99 16.07
N ALA A 165 0.61 -11.95 14.76
CA ALA A 165 1.44 -10.93 14.17
C ALA A 165 0.85 -9.51 14.28
N LEU A 166 -0.47 -9.35 14.15
CA LEU A 166 -1.15 -8.08 14.40
C LEU A 166 -1.07 -7.66 15.87
N LEU A 167 -1.27 -8.61 16.79
CA LEU A 167 -1.23 -8.31 18.23
C LEU A 167 0.16 -7.81 18.66
N VAL A 168 1.22 -8.51 18.26
CA VAL A 168 2.61 -8.12 18.54
C VAL A 168 2.93 -6.73 17.99
N MET A 169 2.43 -6.42 16.79
CA MET A 169 2.62 -5.12 16.17
C MET A 169 1.84 -4.01 16.89
N GLY A 170 0.60 -4.29 17.32
CA GLY A 170 -0.19 -3.36 18.13
C GLY A 170 0.49 -3.05 19.45
N GLU A 171 0.98 -4.08 20.15
CA GLU A 171 1.75 -3.93 21.39
C GLU A 171 3.02 -3.09 21.18
N ALA A 172 3.75 -3.30 20.08
CA ALA A 172 4.93 -2.51 19.77
C ALA A 172 4.62 -1.02 19.52
N TRP A 173 3.50 -0.70 18.87
CA TRP A 173 3.07 0.70 18.70
C TRP A 173 2.57 1.35 19.98
N ASP A 174 1.97 0.58 20.89
CA ASP A 174 1.58 1.12 22.20
C ASP A 174 2.82 1.52 23.04
N GLU A 175 3.99 0.98 22.71
CA GLU A 175 5.26 1.28 23.40
C GLU A 175 6.07 2.41 22.76
N THR A 176 6.04 2.60 21.43
CA THR A 176 6.85 3.61 20.74
C THR A 176 6.24 4.11 19.42
N ASP A 177 6.48 5.38 19.12
CA ASP A 177 6.13 6.03 17.84
C ASP A 177 7.25 5.89 16.79
N ASP A 178 8.44 5.37 17.16
CA ASP A 178 9.56 5.15 16.22
C ASP A 178 9.35 3.85 15.42
N LEU A 179 9.06 3.99 14.13
CA LEU A 179 8.82 2.86 13.22
C LEU A 179 9.99 1.86 13.14
N ASP A 180 11.25 2.34 13.24
CA ASP A 180 12.41 1.45 13.22
C ASP A 180 12.52 0.64 14.53
N GLU A 181 12.03 1.21 15.63
CA GLU A 181 11.97 0.52 16.93
C GLU A 181 10.82 -0.49 16.97
N VAL A 182 9.63 -0.11 16.47
CA VAL A 182 8.50 -1.02 16.29
C VAL A 182 8.92 -2.25 15.47
N ASP A 183 9.59 -2.05 14.35
CA ASP A 183 10.06 -3.15 13.48
C ASP A 183 11.00 -4.11 14.24
N ARG A 184 11.97 -3.56 14.99
CA ARG A 184 12.88 -4.36 15.82
C ARG A 184 12.14 -5.18 16.88
N MET A 185 11.15 -4.58 17.55
CA MET A 185 10.36 -5.25 18.58
C MET A 185 9.50 -6.38 18.01
N VAL A 186 8.86 -6.13 16.87
CA VAL A 186 8.07 -7.14 16.15
C VAL A 186 8.95 -8.32 15.72
N CYS A 187 10.09 -8.03 15.09
CA CYS A 187 11.05 -9.04 14.67
C CYS A 187 11.56 -9.90 15.85
N PHE A 188 11.93 -9.25 16.96
CA PHE A 188 12.40 -9.95 18.15
C PHE A 188 11.33 -10.87 18.76
N SER A 189 10.08 -10.39 18.82
CA SER A 189 8.95 -11.15 19.36
C SER A 189 8.63 -12.37 18.51
N PHE A 190 8.69 -12.25 17.18
CA PHE A 190 8.50 -13.40 16.29
C PHE A 190 9.57 -14.46 16.46
N GLN A 191 10.85 -14.08 16.54
CA GLN A 191 11.96 -15.02 16.72
C GLN A 191 11.83 -15.89 17.97
N ARG A 192 11.11 -15.44 19.00
CA ARG A 192 10.95 -16.16 20.27
C ARG A 192 9.58 -16.83 20.42
N SER A 193 8.80 -16.92 19.36
CA SER A 193 7.42 -17.43 19.38
C SER A 193 7.22 -18.62 18.44
N PRO A 194 6.14 -19.41 18.61
CA PRO A 194 5.73 -20.46 17.66
C PRO A 194 5.50 -19.96 16.23
N VAL A 195 5.37 -18.64 16.03
CA VAL A 195 5.28 -18.01 14.71
C VAL A 195 6.54 -18.25 13.89
N ALA A 196 7.72 -18.28 14.52
CA ALA A 196 8.97 -18.56 13.81
C ALA A 196 8.99 -19.97 13.19
N GLU A 197 8.46 -20.97 13.90
CA GLU A 197 8.37 -22.35 13.39
C GLU A 197 7.40 -22.43 12.22
N ALA A 198 6.23 -21.81 12.33
CA ALA A 198 5.24 -21.80 11.26
C ALA A 198 5.70 -21.02 10.01
N ILE A 199 6.42 -19.90 10.19
CA ILE A 199 7.07 -19.19 9.08
C ILE A 199 8.14 -20.07 8.43
N ALA A 200 8.97 -20.73 9.23
CA ALA A 200 10.00 -21.64 8.72
C ALA A 200 9.39 -22.79 7.92
N GLU A 201 8.29 -23.37 8.39
CA GLU A 201 7.54 -24.41 7.68
C GLU A 201 6.98 -23.89 6.35
N ARG A 202 6.32 -22.73 6.35
CA ARG A 202 5.80 -22.09 5.11
C ARG A 202 6.93 -21.84 4.11
N ARG A 203 8.06 -21.29 4.54
CA ARG A 203 9.26 -21.09 3.70
C ARG A 203 9.79 -22.43 3.14
N ALA A 204 9.88 -23.47 3.98
CA ALA A 204 10.40 -24.78 3.59
C ALA A 204 9.54 -25.48 2.52
N THR A 205 8.23 -25.22 2.49
CA THR A 205 7.33 -25.74 1.43
C THR A 205 7.47 -25.03 0.07
N GLY A 206 8.39 -24.05 -0.06
CA GLY A 206 8.65 -23.37 -1.33
C GLY A 206 7.54 -22.40 -1.76
N ALA A 207 6.74 -21.93 -0.81
CA ALA A 207 5.70 -20.96 -1.08
C ALA A 207 6.28 -19.53 -1.28
N GLY A 208 7.40 -19.13 -0.68
CA GLY A 208 7.92 -17.76 -0.82
C GLY A 208 8.79 -17.57 -2.06
N GLY A 209 8.22 -17.07 -3.16
CA GLY A 209 9.01 -16.51 -4.23
C GLY A 209 8.15 -15.87 -5.31
N ILE A 210 8.31 -14.57 -5.53
CA ILE A 210 8.18 -14.00 -6.87
C ILE A 210 9.17 -14.77 -7.75
N THR A 211 8.68 -15.63 -8.63
CA THR A 211 9.52 -16.12 -9.75
C THR A 211 9.73 -14.93 -10.69
N MET A 212 10.79 -14.16 -10.44
CA MET A 212 11.35 -13.29 -11.46
C MET A 212 11.97 -14.21 -12.53
N HIS A 213 11.23 -14.39 -13.62
CA HIS A 213 11.75 -14.94 -14.88
C HIS A 213 12.05 -13.77 -15.82
#